data_AF-A0A7K8TIJ9-F1
#
_entry.id   AF-A0A7K8TIJ9-F1
#
_cell.length_a   1.000
_cell.length_b   1.000
_cell.length_c   1.000
_cell.angle_alpha   90.00
_cell.angle_beta   90.00
_cell.angle_gamma   90.00
#
_symmetry.space_group_name_H-M   'P 1'
#
loop_
_entity.id
_entity.type
_entity.pdbx_description
1 polymer ?
#
loop_
_entity_poly.entity_id
_entity_poly.type
_entity_poly.pdbx_seq_one_letter_code
_entity_poly.pdbx_strand_id
1 'polypeptide(L)'
;ETSTMSPGEETLSEDGMQPAEKPRELLPSLPTKKPHKLVLVIGTGISAAVAPQVPALKSWKGLIQAFLNAAIEFGLLKDEDSKRFQKCLREDKTWVQVAHDLIQELSPRMSIVRSIYFKDCLYEVFDDLESKMEDSGKQLLQSVLHLMENGALVLTTNFDNLLELYAAQQREHLESLDLTDEKKV
;
A
#
# COMPACT_ATOMS: atom_id res chain seq x y z
N GLU A 1 -38.69 -27.58 54.80
CA GLU A 1 -39.82 -26.83 54.20
C GLU A 1 -39.46 -26.46 52.77
N THR A 2 -40.47 -26.47 51.93
CA THR A 2 -40.51 -26.41 50.46
C THR A 2 -39.89 -25.15 49.84
N SER A 3 -39.24 -25.29 48.66
CA SER A 3 -39.89 -24.94 47.38
C SER A 3 -38.94 -24.96 46.17
N THR A 4 -39.44 -25.62 45.13
CA THR A 4 -39.21 -25.53 43.68
C THR A 4 -38.58 -24.24 43.13
N MET A 5 -37.64 -24.38 42.19
CA MET A 5 -37.34 -23.36 41.17
C MET A 5 -37.65 -23.89 39.76
N SER A 6 -38.46 -23.10 39.05
CA SER A 6 -38.85 -23.24 37.65
C SER A 6 -37.84 -22.53 36.72
N PRO A 7 -37.87 -22.80 35.41
CA PRO A 7 -36.86 -22.35 34.45
C PRO A 7 -37.26 -21.05 33.72
N GLY A 8 -36.26 -20.35 33.17
CA GLY A 8 -36.42 -19.40 32.08
C GLY A 8 -36.38 -17.92 32.48
N GLU A 9 -35.20 -17.32 32.33
CA GLU A 9 -35.08 -15.91 31.93
C GLU A 9 -34.15 -15.86 30.72
N GLU A 10 -34.75 -15.80 29.54
CA GLU A 10 -34.11 -15.34 28.32
C GLU A 10 -33.78 -13.85 28.48
N THR A 11 -32.53 -13.54 28.82
CA THR A 11 -31.98 -12.21 28.58
C THR A 11 -31.47 -12.15 27.15
N LEU A 12 -32.35 -11.66 26.27
CA LEU A 12 -31.96 -10.96 25.05
C LEU A 12 -31.02 -9.81 25.42
N SER A 13 -29.76 -9.91 25.05
CA SER A 13 -28.82 -8.79 25.11
C SER A 13 -27.93 -8.78 23.87
N GLU A 14 -28.37 -7.94 22.93
CA GLU A 14 -27.58 -7.12 22.00
C GLU A 14 -26.40 -7.80 21.29
N ASP A 15 -26.76 -8.36 20.13
CA ASP A 15 -25.86 -8.60 19.00
C ASP A 15 -25.31 -7.24 18.50
N GLY A 16 -23.99 -7.09 18.39
CA GLY A 16 -23.40 -5.94 17.69
C GLY A 16 -22.08 -5.35 18.19
N MET A 17 -21.45 -5.87 19.25
CA MET A 17 -20.11 -5.38 19.62
C MET A 17 -19.05 -6.09 18.78
N GLN A 18 -18.53 -5.42 17.74
CA GLN A 18 -17.32 -5.88 17.06
C GLN A 18 -16.23 -6.12 18.11
N PRO A 19 -15.47 -7.24 18.04
CA PRO A 19 -14.41 -7.48 19.01
C PRO A 19 -13.40 -6.35 18.87
N ALA A 20 -13.20 -5.57 19.92
CA ALA A 20 -12.11 -4.61 19.98
C ALA A 20 -10.80 -5.38 19.73
N GLU A 21 -10.20 -5.18 18.56
CA GLU A 21 -8.92 -5.79 18.22
C GLU A 21 -7.91 -5.40 19.31
N LYS A 22 -7.36 -6.40 20.00
CA LYS A 22 -6.28 -6.17 20.96
C LYS A 22 -5.15 -5.46 20.22
N PRO A 23 -4.56 -4.39 20.78
CA PRO A 23 -3.41 -3.72 20.18
C PRO A 23 -2.34 -4.79 19.92
N ARG A 24 -1.86 -4.87 18.67
CA ARG A 24 -0.78 -5.80 18.34
C ARG A 24 0.43 -5.43 19.19
N GLU A 25 0.94 -6.39 19.95
CA GLU A 25 2.07 -6.16 20.85
C GLU A 25 3.34 -5.89 20.04
N LEU A 26 3.97 -4.76 20.30
CA LEU A 26 5.33 -4.49 19.84
C LEU A 26 6.30 -5.35 20.63
N LEU A 27 7.45 -5.65 20.03
CA LEU A 27 8.53 -6.37 20.72
C LEU A 27 8.90 -5.60 22.01
N PRO A 28 8.91 -6.24 23.19
CA PRO A 28 9.21 -5.57 24.46
C PRO A 28 10.57 -4.87 24.50
N SER A 29 11.52 -5.32 23.67
CA SER A 29 12.84 -4.70 23.57
C SER A 29 12.86 -3.40 22.75
N LEU A 30 11.87 -3.18 21.88
CA LEU A 30 11.86 -2.07 20.91
C LEU A 30 12.01 -0.69 21.58
N PRO A 31 11.31 -0.36 22.69
CA PRO A 31 11.44 0.93 23.36
C PRO A 31 12.84 1.22 23.91
N THR A 32 13.66 0.18 24.12
CA THR A 32 15.01 0.32 24.70
C THR A 32 16.11 0.38 23.64
N LYS A 33 15.79 0.15 22.36
CA LYS A 33 16.76 0.18 21.27
C LYS A 33 17.08 1.62 20.87
N LYS A 34 18.37 1.91 20.70
CA LYS A 34 18.80 3.19 20.13
C LYS A 34 18.49 3.23 18.63
N PRO A 35 18.10 4.38 18.05
CA PRO A 35 17.71 4.45 16.64
C PRO A 35 18.76 3.94 15.65
N HIS A 36 20.04 4.26 15.83
CA HIS A 36 21.15 3.71 15.01
C HIS A 36 21.37 2.19 15.08
N LYS A 37 20.63 1.48 15.94
CA LYS A 37 20.60 0.00 15.98
C LYS A 37 19.34 -0.57 15.35
N LEU A 38 18.49 0.28 14.77
CA LEU A 38 17.23 -0.10 14.14
C LEU A 38 17.40 -0.12 12.63
N VAL A 39 16.80 -1.15 12.03
CA VAL A 39 16.49 -1.18 10.60
C VAL A 39 14.97 -1.24 10.51
N LEU A 40 14.37 -0.21 9.93
CA LEU A 40 12.94 -0.12 9.69
C LEU A 40 12.67 -0.51 8.24
N VAL A 41 11.92 -1.59 8.05
CA VAL A 41 11.42 -1.98 6.73
C VAL A 41 9.99 -1.44 6.61
N ILE A 42 9.79 -0.41 5.79
CA ILE A 42 8.47 0.12 5.49
C ILE A 42 7.92 -0.58 4.23
N GLY A 43 6.66 -0.99 4.31
CA GLY A 43 5.92 -1.54 3.17
C GLY A 43 4.72 -0.67 2.83
N THR A 44 3.91 -1.12 1.87
CA THR A 44 2.74 -0.39 1.36
C THR A 44 1.70 -0.08 2.44
N GLY A 45 1.72 -0.78 3.58
CA GLY A 45 0.85 -0.48 4.72
C GLY A 45 1.05 0.93 5.29
N ILE A 46 2.29 1.46 5.27
CA ILE A 46 2.55 2.86 5.64
C ILE A 46 1.87 3.78 4.63
N SER A 47 2.10 3.56 3.34
CA SER A 47 1.50 4.33 2.25
C SER A 47 -0.04 4.32 2.30
N ALA A 48 -0.64 3.17 2.60
CA ALA A 48 -2.09 3.02 2.74
C ALA A 48 -2.64 3.75 3.97
N ALA A 49 -1.85 3.89 5.04
CA ALA A 49 -2.21 4.72 6.19
C ALA A 49 -2.04 6.22 5.89
N VAL A 50 -1.10 6.57 5.01
CA VAL A 50 -0.83 7.96 4.61
C VAL A 50 -1.89 8.50 3.66
N ALA A 51 -2.23 7.72 2.63
CA ALA A 51 -3.19 8.09 1.60
C ALA A 51 -4.29 7.01 1.52
N PRO A 52 -5.15 6.89 2.56
CA PRO A 52 -6.15 5.82 2.62
C PRO A 52 -7.20 5.94 1.52
N GLN A 53 -7.40 7.10 0.91
CA GLN A 53 -8.35 7.22 -0.20
C GLN A 53 -7.87 6.56 -1.49
N VAL A 54 -6.60 6.13 -1.57
CA VAL A 54 -6.01 5.53 -2.77
C VAL A 54 -6.21 4.01 -2.78
N PRO A 55 -7.07 3.46 -3.65
CA PRO A 55 -7.36 2.03 -3.65
C PRO A 55 -6.14 1.16 -4.00
N ALA A 56 -5.23 1.70 -4.81
CA ALA A 56 -3.99 1.04 -5.21
C ALA A 56 -3.06 0.71 -4.04
N LEU A 57 -3.08 1.52 -2.97
CA LEU A 57 -2.28 1.28 -1.78
C LEU A 57 -2.94 0.29 -0.81
N LYS A 58 -4.28 0.15 -0.88
CA LYS A 58 -5.06 -0.69 0.04
C LYS A 58 -5.15 -2.15 -0.36
N SER A 59 -5.04 -2.48 -1.64
CA SER A 59 -5.23 -3.85 -2.11
C SER A 59 -4.58 -4.12 -3.45
N TRP A 60 -4.15 -5.37 -3.67
CA TRP A 60 -3.68 -5.85 -4.97
C TRP A 60 -4.73 -5.67 -6.07
N LYS A 61 -6.02 -5.91 -5.79
CA LYS A 61 -7.11 -5.67 -6.74
C LYS A 61 -7.20 -4.19 -7.13
N GLY A 62 -7.13 -3.29 -6.15
CA GLY A 62 -7.12 -1.85 -6.38
C GLY A 62 -5.92 -1.41 -7.20
N LEU A 63 -4.74 -1.98 -6.94
CA LEU A 63 -3.52 -1.68 -7.70
C LEU A 63 -3.65 -2.10 -9.16
N ILE A 64 -4.09 -3.34 -9.40
CA ILE A 64 -4.27 -3.87 -10.77
C ILE A 64 -5.35 -3.07 -11.52
N GLN A 65 -6.42 -2.67 -10.84
CA GLN A 65 -7.49 -1.86 -11.44
C GLN A 65 -6.99 -0.45 -11.81
N ALA A 66 -6.25 0.21 -10.93
CA ALA A 66 -5.67 1.52 -11.21
C ALA A 66 -4.66 1.43 -12.37
N PHE A 67 -3.83 0.40 -12.37
CA PHE A 67 -2.86 0.14 -13.43
C PHE A 67 -3.53 -0.12 -14.79
N LEU A 68 -4.62 -0.90 -14.81
CA LEU A 68 -5.43 -1.09 -16.01
C LEU A 68 -6.01 0.22 -16.52
N ASN A 69 -6.53 1.08 -15.63
CA ASN A 69 -7.09 2.37 -16.01
C ASN A 69 -6.03 3.28 -16.64
N ALA A 70 -4.85 3.38 -16.02
CA ALA A 70 -3.72 4.13 -16.56
C ALA A 70 -3.33 3.60 -17.96
N ALA A 71 -3.24 2.28 -18.13
CA ALA A 71 -2.93 1.68 -19.43
C ALA A 71 -3.98 1.98 -20.52
N ILE A 72 -5.25 2.09 -20.14
CA ILE A 72 -6.34 2.50 -21.05
C ILE A 72 -6.20 3.98 -21.42
N GLU A 73 -5.93 4.85 -20.44
CA GLU A 73 -5.78 6.30 -20.65
C GLU A 73 -4.57 6.62 -21.54
N PHE A 74 -3.47 5.89 -21.38
CA PHE A 74 -2.31 5.97 -22.27
C PHE A 74 -2.53 5.29 -23.64
N GLY A 75 -3.69 4.66 -23.88
CA GLY A 75 -4.00 4.01 -25.16
C GLY A 75 -3.15 2.78 -25.45
N LEU A 76 -2.68 2.08 -24.41
CA LEU A 76 -1.79 0.92 -24.55
C LEU A 76 -2.53 -0.39 -24.85
N LEU A 77 -3.85 -0.40 -24.65
CA LEU A 77 -4.72 -1.55 -24.85
C LEU A 77 -5.76 -1.27 -25.94
N LYS A 78 -6.09 -2.29 -26.73
CA LYS A 78 -7.22 -2.22 -27.67
C LYS A 78 -8.53 -2.25 -26.89
N ASP A 79 -9.58 -1.64 -27.44
CA ASP A 79 -10.91 -1.58 -26.81
C ASP A 79 -11.46 -2.96 -26.39
N GLU A 80 -11.22 -4.00 -27.19
CA GLU A 80 -11.66 -5.36 -26.86
C GLU A 80 -10.92 -5.95 -25.66
N ASP A 81 -9.60 -5.74 -25.60
CA ASP A 81 -8.76 -6.21 -24.50
C ASP A 81 -9.07 -5.44 -23.21
N SER A 82 -9.26 -4.13 -23.31
CA SER A 82 -9.70 -3.28 -22.19
C SER A 82 -11.02 -3.77 -21.59
N LYS A 83 -12.03 -4.04 -22.42
CA LYS A 83 -13.33 -4.58 -21.97
C LYS A 83 -13.18 -5.98 -21.36
N ARG A 84 -12.33 -6.83 -21.93
CA ARG A 84 -12.04 -8.17 -21.43
C ARG A 84 -11.39 -8.11 -20.04
N PHE A 85 -10.37 -7.27 -19.84
CA PHE A 85 -9.70 -7.13 -18.56
C PHE A 85 -10.61 -6.54 -17.49
N GLN A 86 -11.39 -5.49 -17.82
CA GLN A 86 -12.38 -4.94 -16.89
C GLN A 86 -13.43 -5.96 -16.49
N LYS A 87 -13.89 -6.82 -17.41
CA LYS A 87 -14.81 -7.91 -17.11
C LYS A 87 -14.16 -8.93 -16.17
N CYS A 88 -12.92 -9.34 -16.43
CA CYS A 88 -12.19 -10.28 -15.57
C CYS A 88 -11.99 -9.74 -14.14
N LEU A 89 -11.81 -8.42 -13.98
CA LEU A 89 -11.71 -7.79 -12.66
C LEU A 89 -13.05 -7.69 -11.90
N ARG A 90 -14.19 -7.84 -12.58
CA ARG A 90 -15.51 -7.88 -11.92
C ARG A 90 -15.95 -9.28 -11.55
N GLU A 91 -15.54 -10.28 -12.32
CA GLU A 91 -15.98 -11.67 -12.18
C GLU A 91 -15.19 -12.47 -11.12
N ASP A 92 -14.50 -11.80 -10.19
CA ASP A 92 -13.67 -12.40 -9.13
C ASP A 92 -12.73 -13.53 -9.59
N LYS A 93 -12.22 -13.43 -10.83
CA LYS A 93 -11.08 -14.25 -11.25
C LYS A 93 -9.88 -13.93 -10.37
N THR A 94 -8.96 -14.89 -10.24
CA THR A 94 -7.74 -14.68 -9.44
C THR A 94 -6.98 -13.46 -9.97
N TRP A 95 -6.93 -12.38 -9.17
CA TRP A 95 -6.29 -11.11 -9.54
C TRP A 95 -4.86 -11.29 -10.06
N VAL A 96 -4.16 -12.30 -9.54
CA VAL A 96 -2.82 -12.68 -9.97
C VAL A 96 -2.78 -13.08 -11.45
N GLN A 97 -3.78 -13.83 -11.93
CA GLN A 97 -3.88 -14.18 -13.36
C GLN A 97 -4.17 -12.95 -14.21
N VAL A 98 -5.07 -12.09 -13.74
CA VAL A 98 -5.38 -10.83 -14.45
C VAL A 98 -4.15 -9.92 -14.52
N ALA A 99 -3.41 -9.79 -13.41
CA ALA A 99 -2.15 -9.04 -13.37
C ALA A 99 -1.12 -9.63 -14.33
N HIS A 100 -0.95 -10.96 -14.30
CA HIS A 100 -0.02 -11.64 -15.20
C HIS A 100 -0.39 -11.39 -16.66
N ASP A 101 -1.64 -11.60 -17.05
CA ASP A 101 -2.11 -11.43 -18.43
C ASP A 101 -2.00 -9.97 -18.88
N LEU A 102 -2.32 -9.02 -17.99
CA LEU A 102 -2.17 -7.59 -18.24
C LEU A 102 -0.70 -7.21 -18.42
N ILE A 103 0.19 -7.72 -17.55
CA ILE A 103 1.64 -7.54 -17.68
C ILE A 103 2.12 -8.17 -18.98
N GLN A 104 1.62 -9.32 -19.43
CA GLN A 104 2.04 -9.95 -20.68
C GLN A 104 1.56 -9.16 -21.91
N GLU A 105 0.33 -8.65 -21.89
CA GLU A 105 -0.23 -7.85 -22.98
C GLU A 105 0.52 -6.52 -23.13
N LEU A 106 0.82 -5.88 -21.99
CA LEU A 106 1.58 -4.64 -21.93
C LEU A 106 3.09 -4.87 -22.05
N SER A 107 3.58 -6.09 -21.74
CA SER A 107 5.00 -6.44 -21.78
C SER A 107 5.54 -6.45 -23.19
N PRO A 108 6.85 -6.20 -23.32
CA PRO A 108 7.51 -6.06 -24.60
C PRO A 108 7.76 -7.43 -25.22
N ARG A 109 6.74 -8.09 -25.77
CA ARG A 109 7.02 -9.13 -26.76
C ARG A 109 7.50 -8.55 -28.10
N MET A 110 7.44 -7.21 -28.35
CA MET A 110 7.96 -6.61 -29.61
C MET A 110 8.52 -5.15 -29.61
N SER A 111 8.58 -4.34 -28.54
CA SER A 111 9.30 -3.03 -28.62
C SER A 111 9.75 -2.43 -27.28
N ILE A 112 10.96 -1.84 -27.25
CA ILE A 112 11.56 -1.07 -26.13
C ILE A 112 10.61 0.02 -25.62
N VAL A 113 9.78 0.56 -26.51
CA VAL A 113 8.77 1.58 -26.23
C VAL A 113 7.75 1.12 -25.17
N ARG A 114 7.35 -0.17 -25.15
CA ARG A 114 6.35 -0.65 -24.18
C ARG A 114 6.86 -0.82 -22.74
N SER A 115 8.17 -1.08 -22.54
CA SER A 115 8.71 -1.18 -21.17
C SER A 115 8.78 0.19 -20.49
N ILE A 116 8.96 1.26 -21.27
CA ILE A 116 8.89 2.65 -20.78
C ILE A 116 7.46 2.92 -20.28
N TYR A 117 6.46 2.62 -21.11
CA TYR A 117 5.06 2.85 -20.75
C TYR A 117 4.55 2.03 -19.57
N PHE A 118 5.10 0.83 -19.31
CA PHE A 118 4.75 0.07 -18.10
C PHE A 118 5.13 0.83 -16.82
N LYS A 119 6.32 1.42 -16.81
CA LYS A 119 6.80 2.23 -15.69
C LYS A 119 5.99 3.52 -15.58
N ASP A 120 5.66 4.15 -16.71
CA ASP A 120 4.83 5.36 -16.73
C ASP A 120 3.42 5.07 -16.19
N CYS A 121 2.83 3.91 -16.48
CA CYS A 121 1.57 3.48 -15.87
C CYS A 121 1.68 3.32 -14.35
N LEU A 122 2.81 2.81 -13.82
CA LEU A 122 3.00 2.72 -12.37
C LEU A 122 3.15 4.10 -11.74
N TYR A 123 3.88 5.01 -12.37
CA TYR A 123 3.98 6.39 -11.89
C TYR A 123 2.63 7.10 -11.91
N GLU A 124 1.82 6.91 -12.95
CA GLU A 124 0.48 7.47 -13.05
C GLU A 124 -0.44 6.97 -11.91
N VAL A 125 -0.36 5.68 -11.57
CA VAL A 125 -1.15 5.12 -10.45
C VAL A 125 -0.84 5.82 -9.12
N PHE A 126 0.40 6.25 -8.94
CA PHE A 126 0.88 6.94 -7.75
C PHE A 126 1.08 8.44 -7.97
N ASP A 127 0.54 9.00 -9.06
CA ASP A 127 0.62 10.42 -9.30
C ASP A 127 -0.28 11.17 -8.31
N ASP A 128 0.15 12.40 -7.99
CA ASP A 128 -0.56 13.29 -7.09
C ASP A 128 -0.86 12.66 -5.71
N LEU A 129 -0.01 11.75 -5.24
CA LEU A 129 -0.13 11.19 -3.89
C LEU A 129 0.05 12.25 -2.80
N GLU A 130 0.83 13.28 -3.07
CA GLU A 130 1.07 14.41 -2.18
C GLU A 130 -0.23 15.11 -1.75
N SER A 131 -1.15 15.35 -2.70
CA SER A 131 -2.44 15.99 -2.41
C SER A 131 -3.40 15.08 -1.64
N LYS A 132 -3.15 13.77 -1.64
CA LYS A 132 -4.01 12.72 -1.07
C LYS A 132 -3.56 12.29 0.33
N MET A 133 -2.50 12.89 0.87
CA MET A 133 -2.00 12.59 2.22
C MET A 133 -2.91 13.16 3.31
N GLU A 134 -3.37 12.32 4.22
CA GLU A 134 -4.11 12.74 5.41
C GLU A 134 -3.18 13.14 6.56
N ASP A 135 -3.62 14.04 7.45
CA ASP A 135 -2.77 14.56 8.54
C ASP A 135 -2.35 13.47 9.55
N SER A 136 -3.22 12.49 9.80
CA SER A 136 -2.90 11.29 10.58
C SER A 136 -1.77 10.48 9.94
N GLY A 137 -1.79 10.37 8.62
CA GLY A 137 -0.76 9.78 7.79
C GLY A 137 0.58 10.52 7.86
N LYS A 138 0.54 11.85 7.79
CA LYS A 138 1.74 12.69 7.87
C LYS A 138 2.48 12.51 9.19
N GLN A 139 1.77 12.33 10.31
CA GLN A 139 2.40 12.04 11.61
C GLN A 139 3.20 10.72 11.60
N LEU A 140 2.72 9.71 10.85
CA LEU A 140 3.44 8.45 10.68
C LEU A 140 4.74 8.67 9.91
N LEU A 141 4.69 9.40 8.79
CA LEU A 141 5.89 9.75 8.01
C LEU A 141 6.87 10.60 8.82
N GLN A 142 6.38 11.57 9.60
CA GLN A 142 7.19 12.37 10.51
C GLN A 142 7.91 11.50 11.55
N SER A 143 7.23 10.47 12.08
CA SER A 143 7.85 9.53 13.01
C SER A 143 8.95 8.70 12.35
N VAL A 144 8.78 8.33 11.07
CA VAL A 144 9.80 7.65 10.27
C VAL A 144 11.01 8.56 10.04
N LEU A 145 10.79 9.82 9.59
CA LEU A 145 11.86 10.80 9.38
C LEU A 145 12.64 11.05 10.68
N HIS A 146 11.95 11.22 11.81
CA HIS A 146 12.61 11.41 13.09
C HIS A 146 13.51 10.23 13.48
N LEU A 147 13.09 8.99 13.21
CA LEU A 147 13.94 7.82 13.44
C LEU A 147 15.18 7.82 12.52
N MET A 148 15.02 8.24 11.26
CA MET A 148 16.12 8.36 10.30
C MET A 148 17.12 9.44 10.69
N GLU A 149 16.66 10.62 11.09
CA GLU A 149 17.50 11.71 11.63
C GLU A 149 18.36 11.23 12.80
N ASN A 150 17.84 10.30 13.61
CA ASN A 150 18.53 9.71 14.75
C ASN A 150 19.39 8.47 14.38
N GLY A 151 19.51 8.16 13.09
CA GLY A 151 20.42 7.16 12.54
C GLY A 151 19.79 5.80 12.23
N ALA A 152 18.47 5.64 12.31
CA ALA A 152 17.83 4.40 11.88
C ALA A 152 17.94 4.23 10.36
N LEU A 153 18.27 3.02 9.91
CA LEU A 153 18.25 2.70 8.50
C LEU A 153 16.80 2.40 8.07
N VAL A 154 16.30 3.08 7.04
CA VAL A 154 14.99 2.81 6.46
C VAL A 154 15.15 2.11 5.11
N LEU A 155 14.46 0.99 4.95
CA LEU A 155 14.40 0.22 3.73
C LEU A 155 12.95 0.17 3.25
N THR A 156 12.74 0.33 1.95
CA THR A 156 11.43 0.24 1.33
C THR A 156 11.53 -0.50 0.00
N THR A 157 10.48 -1.22 -0.36
CA THR A 157 10.27 -1.75 -1.72
C THR A 157 9.09 -1.08 -2.41
N ASN A 158 8.59 0.02 -1.85
CA ASN A 158 7.46 0.75 -2.41
C ASN A 158 7.89 1.61 -3.61
N PHE A 159 6.97 1.82 -4.55
CA PHE A 159 7.17 2.64 -5.76
C PHE A 159 6.55 4.05 -5.65
N ASP A 160 5.96 4.40 -4.50
CA ASP A 160 5.11 5.59 -4.34
C ASP A 160 5.84 6.90 -3.97
N ASN A 161 7.11 6.81 -3.56
CA ASN A 161 7.94 7.94 -3.13
C ASN A 161 7.33 8.86 -2.05
N LEU A 162 6.38 8.37 -1.25
CA LEU A 162 5.65 9.18 -0.27
C LEU A 162 6.57 9.79 0.81
N LEU A 163 7.60 9.06 1.23
CA LEU A 163 8.51 9.51 2.26
C LEU A 163 9.38 10.67 1.76
N GLU A 164 9.85 10.59 0.51
CA GLU A 164 10.62 11.63 -0.16
C GLU A 164 9.77 12.87 -0.44
N LEU A 165 8.54 12.69 -0.93
CA LEU A 165 7.59 13.78 -1.13
C LEU A 165 7.31 14.53 0.18
N TYR A 166 7.06 13.80 1.26
CA TYR A 166 6.82 14.41 2.57
C TYR A 166 8.08 15.09 3.13
N ALA A 167 9.26 14.49 2.99
CA ALA A 167 10.52 15.11 3.41
C ALA A 167 10.79 16.45 2.68
N ALA A 168 10.52 16.50 1.37
CA ALA A 168 10.66 17.72 0.59
C ALA A 168 9.76 18.86 1.11
N GLN A 169 8.54 18.56 1.57
CA GLN A 169 7.66 19.54 2.23
C GLN A 169 8.24 20.10 3.53
N GLN A 170 9.00 19.28 4.27
CA GLN A 170 9.72 19.69 5.47
C GLN A 170 11.06 20.41 5.17
N ARG A 171 11.37 20.65 3.88
CA ARG A 171 12.63 21.20 3.39
C ARG A 171 13.83 20.30 3.68
N GLU A 172 13.59 19.00 3.81
CA GLU A 172 14.62 17.98 3.91
C GLU A 172 14.88 17.37 2.53
N HIS A 173 16.15 17.25 2.17
CA HIS A 173 16.54 16.57 0.95
C HIS A 173 16.78 15.09 1.26
N LEU A 174 15.80 14.25 0.90
CA LEU A 174 15.91 12.81 1.00
C LEU A 174 16.05 12.20 -0.39
N GLU A 175 17.05 11.33 -0.59
CA GLU A 175 17.24 10.56 -1.82
C GLU A 175 17.30 9.07 -1.48
N SER A 176 16.44 8.30 -2.14
CA SER A 176 16.45 6.84 -2.03
C SER A 176 17.64 6.24 -2.77
N LEU A 177 18.42 5.42 -2.07
CA LEU A 177 19.51 4.65 -2.66
C LEU A 177 18.97 3.33 -3.22
N ASP A 178 19.14 3.11 -4.52
CA ASP A 178 18.80 1.83 -5.15
C ASP A 178 19.88 0.79 -4.83
N LEU A 179 19.53 -0.15 -3.94
CA LEU A 179 20.43 -1.23 -3.52
C LEU A 179 20.69 -2.28 -4.61
N THR A 180 19.98 -2.23 -5.74
CA THR A 180 20.22 -3.12 -6.89
C THR A 180 21.27 -2.55 -7.85
N ASP A 181 21.62 -1.27 -7.73
CA ASP A 181 22.68 -0.63 -8.49
C ASP A 181 24.04 -0.83 -7.80
N GLU A 182 24.76 -1.88 -8.19
CA GLU A 182 26.10 -2.21 -7.66
C GLU A 182 27.13 -1.07 -7.82
N LYS A 183 26.85 -0.04 -8.64
CA LYS A 183 27.75 1.13 -8.77
C LYS A 183 27.51 2.19 -7.70
N LYS A 184 26.35 2.17 -7.06
CA LYS A 184 25.94 3.14 -6.04
C LYS A 184 26.04 2.61 -4.61
N VAL A 185 26.19 1.29 -4.46
CA VAL A 185 26.37 0.56 -3.18
C VAL A 185 27.83 0.20 -2.97
#